data_AF-A0AAJ1Q7K2-F1
#
_entry.id   AF-A0AAJ1Q7K2-F1
#
_cell.length_a   1.000
_cell.length_b   1.000
_cell.length_c   1.000
_cell.angle_alpha   90.00
_cell.angle_beta   90.00
_cell.angle_gamma   90.00
#
_symmetry.space_group_name_H-M   'P 1'
#
loop_
_entity.id
_entity.type
_entity.pdbx_description
1 polymer ?
#
loop_
_entity_poly.entity_id
_entity_poly.type
_entity_poly.pdbx_seq_one_letter_code
_entity_poly.pdbx_strand_id
1 'polypeptide(L)' 'MIKKICITVIVVFLLLVGYGAWIGSEQNQRGVSLFEVAYTYNAMNPISRIGYTFMLKRNHALVERAGEVKKSIDSMSG' A
#
# COMPACT_ATOMS: atom_id res chain seq x y z
N MET A 1 -3.82 -28.66 -19.82
CA MET A 1 -2.76 -28.20 -18.89
C MET A 1 -2.69 -26.68 -18.78
N ILE A 2 -2.67 -25.95 -19.90
CA ILE A 2 -2.64 -24.47 -19.96
C ILE A 2 -3.71 -23.80 -19.06
N LYS A 3 -4.96 -24.27 -19.11
CA LYS A 3 -6.05 -23.73 -18.26
C LYS A 3 -5.73 -23.78 -16.76
N LYS A 4 -5.06 -24.84 -16.28
CA LYS A 4 -4.66 -24.97 -14.86
C LYS A 4 -3.58 -23.96 -14.50
N ILE A 5 -2.61 -23.76 -15.40
CA ILE A 5 -1.51 -22.79 -15.22
C ILE A 5 -2.09 -21.36 -15.14
N CYS A 6 -3.01 -21.00 -16.05
CA CYS A 6 -3.68 -19.70 -16.01
C CYS A 6 -4.40 -19.45 -14.68
N ILE A 7 -5.13 -20.46 -14.17
CA ILE A 7 -5.82 -20.36 -12.88
C ILE A 7 -4.81 -20.17 -11.75
N THR A 8 -3.71 -20.94 -11.74
CA THR A 8 -2.68 -20.81 -10.71
C THR A 8 -2.06 -19.40 -10.70
N VAL A 9 -1.75 -18.84 -11.87
CA VAL A 9 -1.22 -17.46 -11.97
C VAL A 9 -2.22 -16.44 -11.40
N ILE A 10 -3.51 -16.57 -11.73
CA ILE A 10 -4.56 -15.69 -11.21
C ILE A 10 -4.66 -15.80 -9.68
N VAL A 11 -4.64 -17.03 -9.14
CA VAL A 11 -4.71 -17.25 -7.70
C VAL A 11 -3.50 -16.64 -6.99
N VAL A 12 -2.29 -16.87 -7.50
CA VAL A 12 -1.07 -16.27 -6.93
C VAL A 12 -1.14 -14.75 -6.99
N PHE A 13 -1.62 -14.18 -8.10
CA PHE A 13 -1.80 -12.74 -8.24
C PHE A 13 -2.75 -12.18 -7.17
N LEU A 14 -3.91 -12.82 -6.99
CA LEU A 14 -4.90 -12.40 -5.98
C LEU A 14 -4.35 -12.54 -4.55
N LEU A 15 -3.58 -13.59 -4.26
CA LEU A 15 -2.93 -13.77 -2.95
C LEU A 15 -1.91 -12.65 -2.68
N LEU A 16 -1.12 -12.26 -3.68
CA LEU A 16 -0.17 -11.16 -3.53
C LEU A 16 -0.87 -9.82 -3.28
N VAL A 17 -1.97 -9.54 -4.00
CA VAL A 17 -2.79 -8.34 -3.75
C VAL A 17 -3.39 -8.38 -2.34
N GLY A 18 -3.94 -9.53 -1.94
CA GLY A 18 -4.54 -9.74 -0.61
C GLY A 18 -3.54 -9.54 0.53
N TYR A 19 -2.32 -10.07 0.39
CA TYR A 19 -1.24 -9.84 1.34
C TYR A 19 -0.94 -8.35 1.55
N GLY A 20 -0.85 -7.61 0.44
CA GLY A 20 -0.68 -6.16 0.48
C GLY A 20 -1.80 -5.46 1.25
N ALA A 21 -3.04 -5.79 0.92
CA ALA A 21 -4.22 -5.22 1.59
C ALA A 21 -4.24 -5.54 3.09
N TRP A 22 -3.88 -6.76 3.48
CA TRP A 22 -3.80 -7.16 4.89
C TRP A 22 -2.85 -6.27 5.68
N ILE A 23 -1.59 -6.16 5.23
CA ILE A 23 -0.58 -5.35 5.91
C ILE A 23 -0.99 -3.87 5.95
N GLY A 24 -1.59 -3.37 4.86
CA GLY A 24 -2.10 -2.00 4.81
C GLY A 24 -3.19 -1.76 5.85
N SER A 25 -4.12 -2.70 5.98
CA SER A 25 -5.18 -2.67 7.00
C SER A 25 -4.64 -2.75 8.42
N GLU A 26 -3.62 -3.56 8.65
CA GLU A 26 -3.04 -3.73 9.98
C GLU A 26 -2.29 -2.47 10.42
N GLN A 27 -1.48 -1.88 9.53
CA GLN A 27 -0.83 -0.59 9.78
C GLN A 27 -1.83 0.55 9.94
N ASN A 28 -2.96 0.49 9.22
CA ASN A 28 -4.07 1.42 9.36
C ASN A 28 -4.66 1.41 10.78
N GLN A 29 -4.88 0.21 11.33
CA GLN A 29 -5.43 0.03 12.67
C GLN A 29 -4.43 0.41 13.77
N ARG A 30 -3.14 0.13 13.54
CA ARG A 30 -2.07 0.46 14.50
C ARG A 30 -1.68 1.94 14.51
N GLY A 31 -2.06 2.71 13.49
CA GLY A 31 -1.79 4.16 13.42
C GLY A 31 -0.31 4.49 13.22
N VAL A 32 0.38 3.75 12.35
CA VAL A 32 1.83 3.89 12.10
C VAL A 32 2.22 5.22 11.45
N SER A 33 3.52 5.55 11.46
CA SER A 33 4.05 6.78 10.86
C SER A 33 4.10 6.73 9.32
N LEU A 34 4.13 7.90 8.67
CA LEU A 34 4.30 8.00 7.21
C LEU A 34 5.62 7.39 6.72
N PHE A 35 6.68 7.48 7.53
CA PHE A 35 7.98 6.89 7.19
C PHE A 35 7.90 5.36 7.14
N GLU A 36 7.24 4.75 8.12
CA GLU A 36 7.05 3.30 8.18
C GLU A 36 6.17 2.80 7.01
N VAL A 37 5.15 3.59 6.65
CA VAL A 37 4.33 3.35 5.46
C VAL A 37 5.17 3.37 4.18
N ALA A 38 6.01 4.41 4.01
CA ALA A 38 6.88 4.54 2.84
C ALA A 38 7.93 3.43 2.76
N TYR A 39 8.51 3.04 3.90
CA TYR A 39 9.47 1.93 3.98
C TYR A 39 8.80 0.61 3.58
N THR A 40 7.63 0.32 4.15
CA THR A 40 6.86 -0.90 3.86
C THR A 40 6.44 -0.95 2.38
N TYR A 41 5.97 0.16 1.83
CA TYR A 41 5.62 0.29 0.42
C TYR A 41 6.81 -0.08 -0.49
N ASN A 42 7.99 0.46 -0.20
CA ASN A 42 9.19 0.22 -1.00
C ASN A 42 9.75 -1.21 -0.85
N ALA A 43 9.62 -1.81 0.33
CA ALA A 43 10.05 -3.19 0.58
C ALA A 43 9.10 -4.23 -0.04
N MET A 44 7.84 -3.87 -0.33
CA MET A 44 6.88 -4.78 -0.95
C MET A 44 7.13 -5.02 -2.44
N ASN A 45 6.78 -6.23 -2.89
CA ASN A 45 6.71 -6.54 -4.32
C ASN A 45 5.63 -5.68 -5.02
N PRO A 46 5.78 -5.41 -6.32
CA PRO A 46 4.90 -4.48 -7.05
C PRO A 46 3.41 -4.85 -7.02
N ILE A 47 3.07 -6.13 -6.99
CA ILE A 47 1.67 -6.60 -6.99
C ILE A 47 1.04 -6.35 -5.62
N SER A 48 1.75 -6.67 -4.53
CA SER A 48 1.28 -6.40 -3.18
C SER A 48 1.14 -4.90 -2.89
N ARG A 49 1.94 -4.03 -3.51
CA ARG A 49 1.77 -2.58 -3.40
C ARG A 49 0.38 -2.11 -3.80
N ILE A 50 -0.29 -2.79 -4.75
CA ILE A 50 -1.64 -2.43 -5.22
C ILE A 50 -2.64 -2.53 -4.06
N GLY A 51 -2.70 -3.71 -3.42
CA GLY A 51 -3.60 -3.92 -2.28
C GLY A 51 -3.25 -3.06 -1.08
N TYR A 52 -1.95 -2.90 -0.81
CA TYR A 52 -1.45 -2.09 0.29
C TYR A 52 -1.84 -0.61 0.14
N THR A 53 -1.62 -0.02 -1.04
CA THR A 53 -1.99 1.37 -1.34
C THR A 53 -3.51 1.58 -1.26
N PHE A 54 -4.29 0.63 -1.75
CA PHE A 54 -5.75 0.72 -1.71
C PHE A 54 -6.26 0.84 -0.27
N MET A 55 -5.70 0.05 0.65
CA MET A 55 -6.08 0.11 2.06
C MET A 55 -5.60 1.38 2.74
N LEU A 56 -4.39 1.85 2.45
CA LEU A 56 -3.88 3.11 3.00
C LEU A 56 -4.70 4.33 2.54
N LYS A 57 -5.20 4.35 1.30
CA LYS A 57 -6.06 5.42 0.80
C LYS A 57 -7.40 5.52 1.55
N ARG A 58 -7.84 4.44 2.22
CA ARG A 58 -9.03 4.47 3.09
C ARG A 58 -8.74 5.11 4.44
N ASN A 59 -7.48 5.34 4.81
CA ASN A 59 -7.11 6.07 6.02
C ASN A 59 -7.19 7.59 5.78
N HIS A 60 -8.24 8.23 6.26
CA HIS A 60 -8.31 9.69 6.19
C HIS A 60 -7.14 10.37 6.93
N ALA A 61 -6.73 9.87 8.09
CA ALA A 61 -5.67 10.47 8.89
C ALA A 61 -4.27 10.33 8.24
N LEU A 62 -3.96 9.18 7.61
CA LEU A 62 -2.68 9.05 6.88
C LEU A 62 -2.67 9.88 5.59
N VAL A 63 -3.81 9.95 4.88
CA VAL A 63 -3.91 10.76 3.65
C VAL A 63 -3.78 12.24 3.98
N GLU A 64 -4.39 12.70 5.06
CA GLU A 64 -4.29 14.09 5.53
C GLU A 64 -2.85 14.44 5.93
N ARG A 65 -2.20 13.62 6.77
CA ARG A 65 -0.78 13.80 7.12
C ARG A 65 0.13 13.81 5.89
N ALA A 66 -0.12 12.94 4.90
CA ALA A 66 0.64 12.92 3.66
C ALA A 66 0.44 14.21 2.84
N GLY A 67 -0.79 14.75 2.83
CA GLY A 67 -1.10 16.03 2.21
C GLY A 67 -0.41 17.22 2.88
N GLU A 68 -0.36 17.25 4.22
CA GLU A 68 0.35 18.27 4.99
C GLU A 68 1.86 18.26 4.72
N VAL A 69 2.47 17.07 4.71
CA VAL A 69 3.89 16.92 4.36
C VAL A 69 4.15 17.42 2.95
N LYS A 70 3.31 17.05 1.97
CA LYS A 70 3.44 17.56 0.60
C LYS A 70 3.39 19.09 0.55
N LYS A 71 2.41 19.69 1.24
CA LYS A 71 2.25 21.15 1.30
C LYS A 71 3.46 21.84 1.92
N SER A 72 4.04 21.26 2.98
CA SER A 72 5.25 21.79 3.60
C SER A 72 6.46 21.76 2.67
N ILE A 73 6.66 20.67 1.91
CA ILE A 73 7.75 20.54 0.94
C ILE A 73 7.58 21.57 -0.18
N ASP A 74 6.37 21.67 -0.74
CA ASP A 74 6.07 22.61 -1.82
C ASP A 74 6.34 24.06 -1.37
N SER A 75 6.01 24.40 -0.11
CA SER A 75 6.26 25.73 0.46
C SER A 75 7.73 26.07 0.74
N MET A 76 8.60 25.07 0.90
CA MET A 76 10.04 25.26 1.10
C MET A 76 10.82 25.32 -0.21
N SER A 77 10.20 24.91 -1.33
CA SER A 77 10.78 24.93 -2.67
C SER A 77 10.47 26.19 -3.49
N GLY A 78 9.68 27.12 -2.92
CA GLY A 78 9.27 28.38 -3.54
C GLY A 78 10.08 29.59 -3.10
#